data_AF-D5U9X1-F1
#
_entry.id   AF-D5U9X1-F1
#
_cell.length_a   1.000
_cell.length_b   1.000
_cell.length_c   1.000
_cell.angle_alpha   90.00
_cell.angle_beta   90.00
_cell.angle_gamma   90.00
#
_symmetry.space_group_name_H-M   'P 1'
#
loop_
_entity.id
_entity.type
_entity.pdbx_description
1 polymer ?
#
loop_
_entity_poly.entity_id
_entity_poly.type
_entity_poly.pdbx_seq_one_letter_code
_entity_poly.pdbx_strand_id
1 'polypeptide(L)'
;MNNEELDLQLQKLYEEGKHSEIIKLILSLPEDQLNDNIKGLLAAAYNNTSEFDLAIEILNSLSEENKDNHTWFYKIAYAYSGKSDISNANLNIDRALYILEMNKASISSEEYDYFSNLYNNLKEYIQNGSFHYEANSVNIDDNDSIIKDISSVLANDIDNEIIEGSIVVKKWNIFINAYAEDITDKSAVINYYISSPDWDRDIFECCASAGKDANTSVGLSNGSFIFGIMTGIKAMNENIILDEAETESAGKKHKWKVYTSNLVNMGRDNGKPKNVNIYWDMFKDDILKRIGNQKICYIKIYGAKASNDYSIGELRINDVNIQELSDKMNEYVKTWNETDFSSDKQFFFLVQDNETYIPYPFSNDTILNFVKEYCNIVLNFKENDYDKLGNLAEQLTKDYTLATDLFLFLPEICADNEFFNELHSSEKINFNFESEEKNTAVYKTQIYTYHLISNYLFELFRENAFNGNENEVYAKFINMSALYNIYSQVKEDYEKKNKTLENLKVNLSFSVNNDYYIR
;
A
#
# COMPACT_ATOMS: atom_id res chain seq x y z
N MET A 1 -44.57 17.86 -19.59
CA MET A 1 -43.78 18.62 -20.56
C MET A 1 -43.88 17.89 -21.89
N ASN A 2 -44.06 18.60 -23.01
CA ASN A 2 -43.95 17.93 -24.33
C ASN A 2 -42.47 17.71 -24.68
N ASN A 3 -42.15 16.86 -25.66
CA ASN A 3 -40.76 16.50 -25.95
C ASN A 3 -39.92 17.71 -26.42
N GLU A 4 -40.49 18.63 -27.20
CA GLU A 4 -39.78 19.82 -27.68
C GLU A 4 -39.41 20.78 -26.53
N GLU A 5 -40.30 20.95 -25.55
CA GLU A 5 -40.08 21.79 -24.37
C GLU A 5 -39.05 21.15 -23.43
N LEU A 6 -39.04 19.81 -23.32
CA LEU A 6 -38.04 19.05 -22.58
C LEU A 6 -36.64 19.20 -23.21
N ASP A 7 -36.54 19.03 -24.53
CA ASP A 7 -35.27 19.13 -25.26
C ASP A 7 -34.68 20.55 -25.13
N LEU A 8 -35.51 21.59 -25.29
CA LEU A 8 -35.09 22.99 -25.12
C LEU A 8 -34.60 23.27 -23.70
N GLN A 9 -35.28 22.70 -22.68
CA GLN A 9 -34.89 22.88 -21.28
C GLN A 9 -33.57 22.15 -20.96
N LEU A 10 -33.41 20.91 -21.44
CA LEU A 10 -32.18 20.13 -21.27
C LEU A 10 -30.99 20.82 -21.95
N GLN A 11 -31.18 21.31 -23.18
CA GLN A 11 -30.15 22.06 -23.89
C GLN A 11 -29.73 23.30 -23.12
N LYS A 12 -30.69 24.09 -22.63
CA LYS A 12 -30.41 25.29 -21.84
C LYS A 12 -29.63 24.97 -20.57
N LEU A 13 -30.03 23.92 -19.83
CA LEU A 13 -29.31 23.49 -18.62
C LEU A 13 -27.89 23.02 -18.94
N TYR A 14 -27.70 22.35 -20.08
CA TYR A 14 -26.40 21.88 -20.53
C TYR A 14 -25.47 23.05 -20.89
N GLU A 15 -25.97 24.05 -21.63
CA GLU A 15 -25.25 25.28 -21.96
C GLU A 15 -24.89 26.11 -20.71
N GLU A 16 -25.74 26.07 -19.67
CA GLU A 16 -25.49 26.70 -18.37
C GLU A 16 -24.59 25.86 -17.42
N GLY A 17 -24.16 24.65 -17.84
CA GLY A 17 -23.31 23.76 -17.03
C GLY A 17 -24.01 23.16 -15.80
N LYS A 18 -25.34 23.15 -15.76
CA LYS A 18 -26.15 22.72 -14.60
C LYS A 18 -26.41 21.21 -14.58
N HIS A 19 -25.34 20.42 -14.58
CA HIS A 19 -25.42 18.97 -14.74
C HIS A 19 -26.21 18.26 -13.62
N SER A 20 -26.14 18.72 -12.37
CA SER A 20 -26.97 18.17 -11.29
C SER A 20 -28.48 18.43 -11.47
N GLU A 21 -28.87 19.53 -12.13
CA GLU A 21 -30.28 19.81 -12.45
C GLU A 21 -30.75 18.96 -13.62
N ILE A 22 -29.88 18.68 -14.60
CA ILE A 22 -30.14 17.74 -15.70
C ILE A 22 -30.43 16.34 -15.15
N ILE A 23 -29.59 15.84 -14.23
CA ILE A 23 -29.78 14.53 -13.59
C ILE A 23 -31.16 14.47 -12.90
N LYS A 24 -31.47 15.47 -12.06
CA LYS A 24 -32.75 15.54 -11.36
C LYS A 24 -33.94 15.57 -12.31
N LEU A 25 -33.85 16.35 -13.39
CA LEU A 25 -34.91 16.48 -14.38
C LEU A 25 -35.14 15.14 -15.10
N ILE A 26 -34.08 14.51 -15.61
CA ILE A 26 -34.19 13.24 -16.34
C ILE A 26 -34.72 12.12 -15.44
N LEU A 27 -34.24 12.00 -14.19
CA LEU A 27 -34.71 10.99 -13.24
C LEU A 27 -36.17 11.19 -12.80
N SER A 28 -36.74 12.38 -13.01
CA SER A 28 -38.17 12.64 -12.75
C SER A 28 -39.08 12.28 -13.92
N LEU A 29 -38.51 11.92 -15.08
CA LEU A 29 -39.28 11.56 -16.26
C LEU A 29 -39.82 10.11 -16.15
N PRO A 30 -40.97 9.84 -16.76
CA PRO A 30 -41.47 8.48 -16.94
C PRO A 30 -40.54 7.63 -17.84
N GLU A 31 -40.51 6.31 -17.61
CA GLU A 31 -39.60 5.37 -18.30
C GLU A 31 -39.79 5.35 -19.83
N ASP A 32 -41.02 5.56 -20.32
CA ASP A 32 -41.34 5.63 -21.75
C ASP A 32 -40.80 6.89 -22.44
N GLN A 33 -40.35 7.89 -21.66
CA GLN A 33 -39.66 9.08 -22.17
C GLN A 33 -38.13 8.93 -22.15
N LEU A 34 -37.57 7.90 -21.52
CA LEU A 34 -36.11 7.68 -21.42
C LEU A 34 -35.55 6.98 -22.66
N ASN A 35 -35.64 7.64 -23.81
CA ASN A 35 -34.98 7.17 -25.03
C ASN A 35 -33.44 7.28 -24.92
N ASP A 36 -32.74 6.68 -25.87
CA ASP A 36 -31.27 6.63 -25.85
C ASP A 36 -30.59 8.01 -25.92
N ASN A 37 -31.22 9.01 -26.55
CA ASN A 37 -30.69 10.37 -26.58
C ASN A 37 -30.71 11.00 -25.18
N ILE A 38 -31.83 10.86 -24.46
CA ILE A 38 -31.99 11.35 -23.09
C ILE A 38 -31.05 10.59 -22.14
N LYS A 39 -30.93 9.27 -22.28
CA LYS A 39 -29.97 8.47 -21.52
C LYS A 39 -28.51 8.88 -21.83
N GLY A 40 -28.19 9.17 -23.09
CA GLY A 40 -26.88 9.67 -23.48
C GLY A 40 -26.55 11.05 -22.90
N LEU A 41 -27.54 11.90 -22.68
CA LEU A 41 -27.40 13.17 -21.94
C LEU A 41 -27.25 12.93 -20.43
N LEU A 42 -27.99 11.98 -19.86
CA LEU A 42 -27.85 11.58 -18.45
C LEU A 42 -26.43 11.08 -18.15
N ALA A 43 -25.87 10.22 -19.00
CA ALA A 43 -24.49 9.77 -18.86
C ALA A 43 -23.47 10.92 -18.93
N ALA A 44 -23.68 11.87 -19.84
CA ALA A 44 -22.83 13.07 -19.92
C ALA A 44 -22.94 13.94 -18.66
N ALA A 45 -24.14 14.07 -18.09
CA ALA A 45 -24.34 14.79 -16.84
C ALA A 45 -23.64 14.08 -15.66
N TYR A 46 -23.75 12.75 -15.56
CA TYR A 46 -23.03 11.96 -14.57
C TYR A 46 -21.51 12.10 -14.69
N ASN A 47 -20.97 12.05 -15.91
CA ASN A 47 -19.55 12.31 -16.16
C ASN A 47 -19.11 13.68 -15.64
N ASN A 48 -19.90 14.72 -15.88
CA ASN A 48 -19.58 16.09 -15.45
C ASN A 48 -19.81 16.33 -13.94
N THR A 49 -20.49 15.41 -13.24
CA THR A 49 -20.61 15.41 -11.77
C THR A 49 -19.75 14.34 -11.12
N SER A 50 -18.80 13.74 -11.86
CA SER A 50 -17.88 12.70 -11.38
C SER A 50 -18.53 11.39 -10.91
N GLU A 51 -19.76 11.12 -11.34
CA GLU A 51 -20.50 9.87 -11.07
C GLU A 51 -20.22 8.82 -12.17
N PHE A 52 -18.94 8.47 -12.35
CA PHE A 52 -18.47 7.76 -13.53
C PHE A 52 -19.03 6.34 -13.69
N ASP A 53 -19.27 5.62 -12.58
CA ASP A 53 -19.87 4.29 -12.62
C ASP A 53 -21.29 4.32 -13.18
N LEU A 54 -22.10 5.29 -12.75
CA LEU A 54 -23.45 5.50 -13.27
C LEU A 54 -23.41 5.93 -14.74
N ALA A 55 -22.44 6.73 -15.15
CA ALA A 55 -22.26 7.08 -16.55
C ALA A 55 -21.97 5.83 -17.41
N ILE A 56 -21.09 4.94 -16.96
CA ILE A 56 -20.75 3.68 -17.66
C ILE A 56 -21.97 2.75 -17.73
N GLU A 57 -22.69 2.58 -16.62
CA GLU A 57 -23.90 1.76 -16.58
C GLU A 57 -24.95 2.24 -17.59
N ILE A 58 -25.23 3.54 -17.60
CA ILE A 58 -26.19 4.13 -18.53
C ILE A 58 -25.71 3.99 -19.98
N LEU A 59 -24.44 4.25 -20.28
CA LEU A 59 -23.89 4.10 -21.63
C LEU A 59 -23.99 2.65 -22.13
N ASN A 60 -23.73 1.67 -21.27
CA ASN A 60 -23.86 0.25 -21.60
C ASN A 60 -25.31 -0.22 -21.77
N SER A 61 -26.28 0.54 -21.25
CA SER A 61 -27.72 0.24 -21.38
C SER A 61 -28.35 0.72 -22.70
N LEU A 62 -27.63 1.51 -23.51
CA LEU A 62 -28.10 2.02 -24.79
C LEU A 62 -28.25 0.91 -25.83
N SER A 63 -29.04 1.15 -26.89
CA SER A 63 -29.12 0.22 -28.02
C SER A 63 -27.78 0.08 -28.75
N GLU A 64 -27.58 -1.06 -29.42
CA GLU A 64 -26.36 -1.33 -30.19
C GLU A 64 -26.12 -0.28 -31.28
N GLU A 65 -27.18 0.23 -31.91
CA GLU A 65 -27.08 1.32 -32.90
C GLU A 65 -26.42 2.59 -32.32
N ASN A 66 -26.73 2.92 -31.05
CA ASN A 66 -26.14 4.08 -30.39
C ASN A 66 -24.75 3.81 -29.79
N LYS A 67 -24.42 2.55 -29.48
CA LYS A 67 -23.07 2.15 -29.04
C LYS A 67 -22.04 2.21 -30.18
N ASP A 68 -22.50 2.17 -31.43
CA ASP A 68 -21.64 2.31 -32.62
C ASP A 68 -21.35 3.78 -33.00
N ASN A 69 -21.88 4.76 -32.24
CA ASN A 69 -21.68 6.18 -32.52
C ASN A 69 -20.37 6.73 -31.90
N HIS A 70 -19.63 7.57 -32.62
CA HIS A 70 -18.37 8.18 -32.14
C HIS A 70 -18.53 8.95 -30.82
N THR A 71 -19.70 9.56 -30.55
CA THR A 71 -19.97 10.29 -29.31
C THR A 71 -20.16 9.37 -28.11
N TRP A 72 -20.60 8.14 -28.33
CA TRP A 72 -20.70 7.12 -27.28
C TRP A 72 -19.31 6.72 -26.80
N PHE A 73 -18.42 6.39 -27.74
CA PHE A 73 -17.03 6.03 -27.46
C PHE A 73 -16.29 7.16 -26.73
N TYR A 74 -16.53 8.41 -27.08
CA TYR A 74 -15.98 9.56 -26.35
C TYR A 74 -16.47 9.63 -24.90
N LYS A 75 -17.79 9.53 -24.68
CA LYS A 75 -18.38 9.62 -23.33
C LYS A 75 -17.92 8.50 -22.42
N ILE A 76 -17.79 7.28 -22.94
CA ILE A 76 -17.31 6.15 -22.15
C ILE A 76 -15.80 6.24 -21.91
N ALA A 77 -15.02 6.76 -22.87
CA ALA A 77 -13.60 7.05 -22.67
C ALA A 77 -13.39 8.09 -21.56
N TYR A 78 -14.21 9.14 -21.53
CA TYR A 78 -14.19 10.15 -20.47
C TYR A 78 -14.51 9.54 -19.11
N ALA A 79 -15.52 8.67 -19.03
CA ALA A 79 -15.89 7.99 -17.79
C ALA A 79 -14.75 7.09 -17.29
N TYR A 80 -14.16 6.28 -18.16
CA TYR A 80 -13.00 5.45 -17.83
C TYR A 80 -11.77 6.28 -17.43
N SER A 81 -11.55 7.42 -18.09
CA SER A 81 -10.48 8.34 -17.74
C SER A 81 -10.68 8.94 -16.35
N GLY A 82 -11.90 9.33 -15.98
CA GLY A 82 -12.24 9.79 -14.63
C GLY A 82 -12.07 8.71 -13.56
N LYS A 83 -12.17 7.43 -13.93
CA LYS A 83 -11.87 6.27 -13.09
C LYS A 83 -10.39 5.86 -13.09
N SER A 84 -9.52 6.61 -13.76
CA SER A 84 -8.11 6.25 -13.95
C SER A 84 -7.89 4.90 -14.66
N ASP A 85 -8.88 4.41 -15.40
CA ASP A 85 -8.75 3.23 -16.27
C ASP A 85 -8.24 3.65 -17.64
N ILE A 86 -6.93 3.91 -17.69
CA ILE A 86 -6.25 4.48 -18.85
C ILE A 86 -6.29 3.53 -20.06
N SER A 87 -6.37 2.21 -19.85
CA SER A 87 -6.44 1.22 -20.94
C SER A 87 -7.78 1.32 -21.66
N ASN A 88 -8.90 1.24 -20.92
CA ASN A 88 -10.23 1.37 -21.52
C ASN A 88 -10.49 2.79 -22.03
N ALA A 89 -9.94 3.82 -21.36
CA ALA A 89 -10.02 5.19 -21.86
C ALA A 89 -9.32 5.34 -23.23
N ASN A 90 -8.08 4.83 -23.36
CA ASN A 90 -7.34 4.87 -24.63
C ASN A 90 -8.03 4.07 -25.74
N LEU A 91 -8.48 2.85 -25.44
CA LEU A 91 -9.20 2.02 -26.41
C LEU A 91 -10.42 2.73 -26.99
N ASN A 92 -11.21 3.36 -26.11
CA ASN A 92 -12.44 4.01 -26.51
C ASN A 92 -12.20 5.37 -27.18
N ILE A 93 -11.22 6.16 -26.75
CA ILE A 93 -10.92 7.45 -27.42
C ILE A 93 -10.33 7.23 -28.82
N ASP A 94 -9.54 6.18 -29.03
CA ASP A 94 -9.05 5.80 -30.36
C ASP A 94 -10.19 5.34 -31.27
N ARG A 95 -11.16 4.57 -30.75
CA ARG A 95 -12.37 4.21 -31.49
C ARG A 95 -13.22 5.43 -31.83
N ALA A 96 -13.37 6.37 -30.89
CA ALA A 96 -14.11 7.62 -31.14
C ALA A 96 -13.51 8.40 -32.32
N LEU A 97 -12.18 8.56 -32.36
CA LEU A 97 -11.47 9.22 -33.46
C LEU A 97 -11.59 8.45 -34.78
N TYR A 98 -11.46 7.12 -34.75
CA TYR A 98 -11.59 6.28 -35.95
C TYR A 98 -12.97 6.39 -36.60
N ILE A 99 -14.04 6.26 -35.81
CA ILE A 99 -15.42 6.35 -36.31
C ILE A 99 -15.73 7.76 -36.81
N LEU A 100 -15.22 8.80 -36.13
CA LEU A 100 -15.34 10.18 -36.59
C LEU A 100 -14.69 10.38 -37.97
N GLU A 101 -13.47 9.85 -38.18
CA GLU A 101 -12.77 9.95 -39.46
C GLU A 101 -13.49 9.21 -40.59
N MET A 102 -13.99 8.00 -40.32
CA MET A 102 -14.76 7.23 -41.31
C MET A 102 -16.01 7.97 -41.79
N ASN A 103 -16.63 8.76 -40.91
CA ASN A 103 -17.86 9.49 -41.19
C ASN A 103 -17.64 10.95 -41.60
N LYS A 104 -16.38 11.36 -41.81
CA LYS A 104 -16.02 12.74 -42.17
C LYS A 104 -16.77 13.30 -43.38
N ALA A 105 -17.06 12.46 -44.38
CA ALA A 105 -17.81 12.85 -45.57
C ALA A 105 -19.32 13.06 -45.32
N SER A 106 -19.83 12.57 -44.19
CA SER A 106 -21.26 12.57 -43.83
C SER A 106 -21.64 13.68 -42.84
N ILE A 107 -20.66 14.42 -42.29
CA ILE A 107 -20.86 15.53 -41.36
C ILE A 107 -20.26 16.82 -41.91
N SER A 108 -20.67 17.97 -41.36
CA SER A 108 -20.11 19.26 -41.77
C SER A 108 -18.66 19.41 -41.33
N SER A 109 -17.88 20.26 -42.02
CA SER A 109 -16.49 20.54 -41.63
C SER A 109 -16.40 21.15 -40.24
N GLU A 110 -17.34 22.05 -39.89
CA GLU A 110 -17.39 22.69 -38.56
C GLU A 110 -17.64 21.66 -37.44
N GLU A 111 -18.56 20.73 -37.68
CA GLU A 111 -18.88 19.66 -36.72
C GLU A 111 -17.74 18.66 -36.57
N TYR A 112 -17.10 18.27 -37.68
CA TYR A 112 -15.92 17.42 -37.65
C TYR A 112 -14.78 18.07 -36.88
N ASP A 113 -14.48 19.34 -37.14
CA ASP A 113 -13.40 20.07 -36.48
C ASP A 113 -13.68 20.20 -34.97
N TYR A 114 -14.94 20.45 -34.58
CA TYR A 114 -15.35 20.50 -33.18
C TYR A 114 -15.07 19.17 -32.46
N PHE A 115 -15.59 18.05 -32.97
CA PHE A 115 -15.40 16.75 -32.33
C PHE A 115 -13.95 16.27 -32.39
N SER A 116 -13.26 16.51 -33.51
CA SER A 116 -11.85 16.13 -33.66
C SER A 116 -10.98 16.84 -32.62
N ASN A 117 -11.17 18.14 -32.42
CA ASN A 117 -10.45 18.88 -31.37
C ASN A 117 -10.82 18.37 -29.97
N LEU A 118 -12.11 18.17 -29.68
CA LEU A 118 -12.57 17.67 -28.38
C LEU A 118 -11.97 16.29 -28.04
N TYR A 119 -11.90 15.40 -29.03
CA TYR A 119 -11.44 14.03 -28.83
C TYR A 119 -9.93 13.96 -28.73
N ASN A 120 -9.21 14.74 -29.54
CA ASN A 120 -7.75 14.84 -29.44
C ASN A 120 -7.32 15.47 -28.11
N ASN A 121 -8.07 16.45 -27.57
CA ASN A 121 -7.79 17.00 -26.24
C ASN A 121 -7.97 15.96 -25.13
N LEU A 122 -9.05 15.16 -25.18
CA LEU A 122 -9.24 14.08 -24.21
C LEU A 122 -8.18 12.98 -24.39
N LYS A 123 -7.81 12.66 -25.63
CA LYS A 123 -6.73 11.71 -25.91
C LYS A 123 -5.40 12.20 -25.38
N GLU A 124 -5.06 13.47 -25.59
CA GLU A 124 -3.87 14.09 -25.03
C GLU A 124 -3.92 14.09 -23.50
N TYR A 125 -5.07 14.38 -22.88
CA TYR A 125 -5.25 14.26 -21.43
C TYR A 125 -5.01 12.83 -20.93
N ILE A 126 -5.61 11.83 -21.58
CA ILE A 126 -5.44 10.40 -21.25
C ILE A 126 -3.98 9.96 -21.44
N GLN A 127 -3.35 10.40 -22.53
CA GLN A 127 -1.97 10.04 -22.89
C GLN A 127 -0.94 10.76 -22.04
N ASN A 128 -1.18 12.01 -21.66
CA ASN A 128 -0.39 12.73 -20.66
C ASN A 128 -0.62 12.15 -19.24
N GLY A 129 -1.72 11.43 -19.02
CA GLY A 129 -1.95 10.58 -17.84
C GLY A 129 -1.10 9.31 -17.80
N SER A 130 -0.52 8.88 -18.94
CA SER A 130 0.56 7.89 -18.99
C SER A 130 1.90 8.61 -18.86
N PHE A 131 2.25 9.04 -17.66
CA PHE A 131 3.55 9.67 -17.39
C PHE A 131 4.69 8.69 -17.75
N HIS A 132 5.32 8.90 -18.91
CA HIS A 132 6.67 8.40 -19.13
C HIS A 132 7.60 9.23 -18.27
N TYR A 133 7.96 8.69 -17.11
CA TYR A 133 8.99 9.27 -16.27
C TYR A 133 10.34 9.15 -16.99
N GLU A 134 10.87 10.28 -17.45
CA GLU A 134 12.29 10.42 -17.71
C GLU A 134 12.87 11.27 -16.59
N ALA A 135 13.83 10.71 -15.84
CA ALA A 135 14.53 11.46 -14.81
C ALA A 135 15.11 12.76 -15.41
N ASN A 136 15.02 13.86 -14.66
CA ASN A 136 15.93 14.96 -14.92
C ASN A 136 17.35 14.41 -14.81
N SER A 137 18.32 14.92 -15.57
CA SER A 137 19.69 14.37 -15.57
C SER A 137 20.23 14.27 -14.14
N VAL A 138 20.21 13.07 -13.56
CA VAL A 138 20.64 12.79 -12.20
C VAL A 138 22.15 12.60 -12.27
N ASN A 139 22.87 13.53 -11.66
CA ASN A 139 24.28 13.33 -11.43
C ASN A 139 24.44 12.39 -10.24
N ILE A 140 24.74 11.12 -10.49
CA ILE A 140 24.89 10.09 -9.45
C ILE A 140 26.03 10.42 -8.46
N ASP A 141 26.99 11.26 -8.87
CA ASP A 141 28.07 11.74 -7.99
C ASP A 141 27.63 12.90 -7.07
N ASP A 142 26.43 13.46 -7.26
CA ASP A 142 25.81 14.44 -6.35
C ASP A 142 24.86 13.72 -5.40
N ASN A 143 25.23 13.68 -4.12
CA ASN A 143 24.45 13.01 -3.06
C ASN A 143 23.01 13.52 -2.95
N ASP A 144 22.75 14.76 -3.34
CA ASP A 144 21.41 15.36 -3.27
C ASP A 144 20.62 15.19 -4.57
N SER A 145 21.23 14.64 -5.63
CA SER A 145 20.61 14.57 -6.96
C SER A 145 19.29 13.80 -6.97
N ILE A 146 19.19 12.71 -6.20
CA ILE A 146 17.99 11.91 -6.04
C ILE A 146 16.87 12.75 -5.42
N ILE A 147 17.15 13.45 -4.32
CA ILE A 147 16.18 14.30 -3.62
C ILE A 147 15.78 15.51 -4.48
N LYS A 148 16.70 16.11 -5.22
CA LYS A 148 16.42 17.21 -6.16
C LYS A 148 15.50 16.77 -7.30
N ASP A 149 15.74 15.58 -7.87
CA ASP A 149 14.89 15.01 -8.92
C ASP A 149 13.47 14.78 -8.40
N ILE A 150 13.31 14.12 -7.25
CA ILE A 150 12.01 13.91 -6.61
C ILE A 150 11.30 15.23 -6.33
N SER A 151 11.97 16.19 -5.69
CA SER A 151 11.43 17.50 -5.34
C SER A 151 10.93 18.25 -6.58
N SER A 152 11.70 18.21 -7.66
CA SER A 152 11.35 18.88 -8.92
C SER A 152 10.09 18.30 -9.58
N VAL A 153 9.89 16.98 -9.50
CA VAL A 153 8.72 16.31 -10.06
C VAL A 153 7.50 16.52 -9.17
N LEU A 154 7.66 16.41 -7.84
CA LEU A 154 6.60 16.70 -6.88
C LEU A 154 6.10 18.14 -7.00
N ALA A 155 6.97 19.10 -7.32
CA ALA A 155 6.62 20.52 -7.42
C ALA A 155 5.57 20.84 -8.50
N ASN A 156 5.30 19.93 -9.44
CA ASN A 156 4.22 20.07 -10.41
C ASN A 156 2.83 20.06 -9.74
N ASP A 157 2.70 19.33 -8.62
CA ASP A 157 1.42 19.07 -7.96
C ASP A 157 1.41 19.43 -6.46
N ILE A 158 2.58 19.44 -5.82
CA ILE A 158 2.75 19.51 -4.36
C ILE A 158 3.84 20.54 -4.05
N ASP A 159 3.46 21.63 -3.40
CA ASP A 159 4.40 22.63 -2.89
C ASP A 159 5.36 22.00 -1.87
N ASN A 160 6.65 22.07 -2.16
CA ASN A 160 7.70 21.44 -1.38
C ASN A 160 9.01 22.21 -1.47
N GLU A 161 9.86 22.07 -0.46
CA GLU A 161 11.21 22.63 -0.44
C GLU A 161 12.21 21.62 0.14
N ILE A 162 13.49 21.77 -0.19
CA ILE A 162 14.55 20.94 0.40
C ILE A 162 15.16 21.72 1.58
N ILE A 163 15.13 21.11 2.77
CA ILE A 163 15.75 21.63 3.99
C ILE A 163 16.73 20.56 4.50
N GLU A 164 18.01 20.90 4.61
CA GLU A 164 19.04 20.01 5.17
C GLU A 164 19.09 18.60 4.53
N GLY A 165 18.80 18.50 3.24
CA GLY A 165 18.81 17.23 2.49
C GLY A 165 17.49 16.45 2.52
N SER A 166 16.48 16.93 3.25
CA SER A 166 15.13 16.35 3.29
C SER A 166 14.15 17.19 2.46
N ILE A 167 13.25 16.54 1.74
CA ILE A 167 12.09 17.23 1.12
C ILE A 167 11.06 17.46 2.22
N VAL A 168 10.59 18.70 2.34
CA VAL A 168 9.59 19.11 3.32
C VAL A 168 8.33 19.56 2.60
N VAL A 169 7.24 18.83 2.82
CA VAL A 169 5.90 19.22 2.37
C VAL A 169 5.17 19.88 3.54
N LYS A 170 5.38 21.19 3.71
CA LYS A 170 4.90 21.95 4.88
C LYS A 170 3.40 21.81 5.13
N LYS A 171 2.59 21.82 4.07
CA LYS A 171 1.13 21.71 4.15
C LYS A 171 0.68 20.42 4.81
N TRP A 172 1.45 19.34 4.65
CA TRP A 172 1.12 18.00 5.13
C TRP A 172 1.92 17.60 6.36
N ASN A 173 2.85 18.44 6.83
CA ASN A 173 3.77 18.11 7.93
C ASN A 173 4.53 16.79 7.65
N ILE A 174 5.02 16.62 6.42
CA ILE A 174 5.71 15.42 5.93
C ILE A 174 7.15 15.75 5.55
N PHE A 175 8.05 14.83 5.89
CA PHE A 175 9.46 14.83 5.55
C PHE A 175 9.77 13.60 4.71
N ILE A 176 10.53 13.77 3.61
CA ILE A 176 10.93 12.67 2.73
C ILE A 176 12.45 12.67 2.62
N ASN A 177 13.04 11.51 2.88
CA ASN A 177 14.46 11.21 2.71
C ASN A 177 14.62 10.06 1.72
N ALA A 178 15.71 10.08 0.96
CA ALA A 178 16.01 9.06 -0.04
C ALA A 178 17.50 8.74 -0.01
N TYR A 179 17.83 7.46 0.01
CA TYR A 179 19.20 6.97 0.09
C TYR A 179 19.42 5.89 -0.97
N ALA A 180 20.45 6.06 -1.80
CA ALA A 180 20.89 5.03 -2.72
C ALA A 180 21.55 3.89 -1.93
N GLU A 181 21.03 2.68 -2.05
CA GLU A 181 21.65 1.48 -1.48
C GLU A 181 22.68 0.90 -2.45
N ASP A 182 22.32 0.78 -3.73
CA ASP A 182 23.21 0.32 -4.79
C ASP A 182 22.83 0.98 -6.12
N ILE A 183 23.82 1.49 -6.85
CA ILE A 183 23.64 2.03 -8.21
C ILE A 183 24.76 1.46 -9.08
N THR A 184 24.36 0.81 -10.16
CA THR A 184 25.26 0.30 -11.20
C THR A 184 25.00 1.01 -12.53
N ASP A 185 25.79 0.69 -13.55
CA ASP A 185 25.59 1.20 -14.91
C ASP A 185 24.17 0.97 -15.47
N LYS A 186 23.41 0.00 -14.94
CA LYS A 186 22.09 -0.39 -15.47
C LYS A 186 21.04 -0.73 -14.42
N SER A 187 21.32 -0.48 -13.15
CA SER A 187 20.36 -0.72 -12.07
C SER A 187 20.49 0.32 -10.97
N ALA A 188 19.38 0.54 -10.25
CA ALA A 188 19.35 1.36 -9.06
C ALA A 188 18.45 0.73 -8.00
N VAL A 189 18.90 0.74 -6.75
CA VAL A 189 18.14 0.39 -5.55
C VAL A 189 18.15 1.62 -4.66
N ILE A 190 16.97 2.21 -4.45
CA ILE A 190 16.81 3.43 -3.67
C ILE A 190 15.78 3.19 -2.57
N ASN A 191 16.15 3.57 -1.36
CA ASN A 191 15.37 3.46 -0.14
C ASN A 191 14.80 4.83 0.21
N TYR A 192 13.48 4.92 0.32
CA TYR A 192 12.74 6.13 0.63
C TYR A 192 12.10 6.01 2.00
N TYR A 193 12.25 7.07 2.80
CA TYR A 193 11.68 7.19 4.14
C TYR A 193 10.78 8.41 4.17
N ILE A 194 9.53 8.22 4.56
CA ILE A 194 8.53 9.28 4.72
C ILE A 194 8.15 9.30 6.19
N SER A 195 8.32 10.45 6.84
CA SER A 195 7.98 10.63 8.25
C SER A 195 7.05 11.81 8.46
N SER A 196 6.27 11.75 9.52
CA SER A 196 5.43 12.86 9.99
C SER A 196 5.31 12.80 11.51
N PRO A 197 5.40 13.95 12.21
CA PRO A 197 5.08 14.04 13.64
C PRO A 197 3.64 13.63 13.98
N ASP A 198 2.74 13.59 12.99
CA ASP A 198 1.34 13.22 13.18
C ASP A 198 1.08 11.71 13.07
N TRP A 199 2.13 10.93 12.76
CA TRP A 199 2.10 9.47 12.67
C TRP A 199 2.80 8.82 13.86
N ASP A 200 2.50 7.54 14.11
CA ASP A 200 3.16 6.74 15.16
C ASP A 200 4.35 5.92 14.63
N ARG A 201 4.61 6.00 13.32
CA ARG A 201 5.68 5.29 12.63
C ARG A 201 6.03 5.99 11.32
N ASP A 202 7.24 5.72 10.86
CA ASP A 202 7.68 6.10 9.52
C ASP A 202 7.18 5.11 8.47
N ILE A 203 7.09 5.57 7.24
CA ILE A 203 6.75 4.78 6.06
C ILE A 203 8.01 4.59 5.24
N PHE A 204 8.32 3.34 4.93
CA PHE A 204 9.46 2.93 4.14
C PHE A 204 9.01 2.34 2.80
N GLU A 205 9.73 2.68 1.72
CA GLU A 205 9.64 1.99 0.44
C GLU A 205 11.02 1.80 -0.19
N CYS A 206 11.23 0.62 -0.77
CA CYS A 206 12.41 0.30 -1.58
C CYS A 206 12.01 0.15 -3.05
N CYS A 207 12.63 0.93 -3.94
CA CYS A 207 12.47 0.79 -5.38
C CYS A 207 13.76 0.30 -6.04
N ALA A 208 13.70 -0.95 -6.51
CA ALA A 208 14.71 -1.55 -7.38
C ALA A 208 14.26 -1.47 -8.84
N SER A 209 15.12 -0.97 -9.73
CA SER A 209 14.82 -0.83 -11.14
C SER A 209 16.05 -1.13 -12.01
N ALA A 210 15.79 -1.48 -13.27
CA ALA A 210 16.81 -1.70 -14.29
C ALA A 210 16.53 -0.82 -15.52
N GLY A 211 17.56 -0.13 -16.00
CA GLY A 211 17.49 0.83 -17.09
C GLY A 211 18.58 0.61 -18.15
N LYS A 212 18.52 1.40 -19.23
CA LYS A 212 19.56 1.39 -20.28
C LYS A 212 20.91 1.96 -19.79
N ASP A 213 20.83 2.84 -18.80
CA ASP A 213 21.93 3.49 -18.11
C ASP A 213 21.53 3.77 -16.64
N ALA A 214 22.48 4.22 -15.83
CA ALA A 214 22.28 4.48 -14.41
C ALA A 214 21.27 5.62 -14.16
N ASN A 215 21.29 6.68 -14.98
CA ASN A 215 20.33 7.79 -14.89
C ASN A 215 18.88 7.32 -15.13
N THR A 216 18.69 6.48 -16.14
CA THR A 216 17.38 5.87 -16.44
C THR A 216 16.92 4.99 -15.28
N SER A 217 17.83 4.23 -14.68
CA SER A 217 17.51 3.38 -13.53
C SER A 217 17.07 4.22 -12.32
N VAL A 218 17.86 5.22 -11.93
CA VAL A 218 17.47 6.13 -10.84
C VAL A 218 16.12 6.78 -11.13
N GLY A 219 15.89 7.20 -12.36
CA GLY A 219 14.62 7.76 -12.75
C GLY A 219 13.45 6.79 -12.61
N LEU A 220 13.59 5.55 -13.08
CA LEU A 220 12.54 4.54 -12.90
C LEU A 220 12.24 4.28 -11.42
N SER A 221 13.26 4.27 -10.56
CA SER A 221 13.06 4.14 -9.10
C SER A 221 12.30 5.34 -8.51
N ASN A 222 12.72 6.57 -8.84
CA ASN A 222 12.05 7.80 -8.38
C ASN A 222 10.60 7.89 -8.91
N GLY A 223 10.38 7.56 -10.18
CA GLY A 223 9.06 7.49 -10.78
C GLY A 223 8.16 6.46 -10.10
N SER A 224 8.68 5.27 -9.78
CA SER A 224 7.93 4.25 -9.03
C SER A 224 7.53 4.73 -7.63
N PHE A 225 8.41 5.47 -6.94
CA PHE A 225 8.12 6.09 -5.65
C PHE A 225 7.04 7.17 -5.76
N ILE A 226 7.20 8.12 -6.69
CA ILE A 226 6.30 9.28 -6.84
C ILE A 226 4.91 8.84 -7.32
N PHE A 227 4.84 8.04 -8.38
CA PHE A 227 3.56 7.58 -8.93
C PHE A 227 2.95 6.42 -8.15
N GLY A 228 3.74 5.73 -7.33
CA GLY A 228 3.27 4.75 -6.36
C GLY A 228 2.90 5.44 -5.06
N ILE A 229 3.74 5.28 -4.05
CA ILE A 229 3.41 5.58 -2.65
C ILE A 229 2.96 7.04 -2.43
N MET A 230 3.58 8.02 -3.12
CA MET A 230 3.24 9.44 -2.92
C MET A 230 1.84 9.81 -3.41
N THR A 231 1.29 9.12 -4.41
CA THR A 231 -0.10 9.35 -4.85
C THR A 231 -1.11 8.97 -3.76
N GLY A 232 -0.84 7.91 -3.00
CA GLY A 232 -1.68 7.53 -1.88
C GLY A 232 -1.49 8.42 -0.66
N ILE A 233 -0.26 8.92 -0.41
CA ILE A 233 -0.01 9.97 0.60
C ILE A 233 -0.77 11.25 0.26
N LYS A 234 -0.79 11.65 -1.02
CA LYS A 234 -1.61 12.78 -1.49
C LYS A 234 -3.09 12.53 -1.24
N ALA A 235 -3.62 11.38 -1.64
CA ALA A 235 -5.02 11.01 -1.40
C ALA A 235 -5.40 11.05 0.09
N MET A 236 -4.52 10.57 0.96
CA MET A 236 -4.69 10.63 2.42
C MET A 236 -4.77 12.08 2.93
N ASN A 237 -3.88 12.96 2.47
CA ASN A 237 -3.83 14.36 2.91
C ASN A 237 -4.93 15.23 2.29
N GLU A 238 -5.45 14.85 1.12
CA GLU A 238 -6.58 15.50 0.45
C GLU A 238 -7.94 14.88 0.86
N ASN A 239 -7.91 13.86 1.74
CA ASN A 239 -9.08 13.12 2.23
C ASN A 239 -9.93 12.54 1.07
N ILE A 240 -9.26 12.01 0.04
CA ILE A 240 -9.87 11.28 -1.08
C ILE A 240 -10.00 9.82 -0.65
N ILE A 241 -11.10 9.51 0.03
CA ILE A 241 -11.33 8.21 0.68
C ILE A 241 -11.66 7.15 -0.37
N LEU A 242 -11.01 5.98 -0.27
CA LEU A 242 -11.38 4.77 -1.00
C LEU A 242 -12.50 4.02 -0.29
N ASP A 243 -12.36 3.78 1.01
CA ASP A 243 -13.26 2.94 1.81
C ASP A 243 -13.23 3.36 3.29
N GLU A 244 -14.21 2.90 4.07
CA GLU A 244 -14.24 3.01 5.53
C GLU A 244 -14.41 1.62 6.13
N ALA A 245 -13.63 1.32 7.18
CA ALA A 245 -13.63 -0.02 7.78
C ALA A 245 -13.67 0.03 9.31
N GLU A 246 -14.18 -1.04 9.92
CA GLU A 246 -14.12 -1.25 11.36
C GLU A 246 -13.42 -2.58 11.66
N THR A 247 -12.57 -2.60 12.69
CA THR A 247 -11.93 -3.81 13.19
C THR A 247 -12.10 -3.92 14.71
N GLU A 248 -11.96 -5.13 15.24
CA GLU A 248 -11.90 -5.37 16.68
C GLU A 248 -10.66 -6.21 17.00
N SER A 249 -9.83 -5.72 17.92
CA SER A 249 -8.62 -6.41 18.40
C SER A 249 -8.50 -6.27 19.90
N ALA A 250 -8.19 -7.37 20.59
CA ALA A 250 -8.11 -7.43 22.05
C ALA A 250 -9.30 -6.76 22.79
N GLY A 251 -10.52 -6.92 22.24
CA GLY A 251 -11.76 -6.36 22.80
C GLY A 251 -11.95 -4.85 22.59
N LYS A 252 -11.12 -4.22 21.75
CA LYS A 252 -11.22 -2.79 21.39
C LYS A 252 -11.61 -2.65 19.93
N LYS A 253 -12.52 -1.72 19.65
CA LYS A 253 -12.94 -1.36 18.30
C LYS A 253 -12.05 -0.27 17.72
N HIS A 254 -11.80 -0.35 16.42
CA HIS A 254 -11.01 0.61 15.66
C HIS A 254 -11.78 1.00 14.40
N LYS A 255 -11.90 2.31 14.14
CA LYS A 255 -12.47 2.84 12.90
C LYS A 255 -11.36 3.33 11.99
N TRP A 256 -11.48 3.07 10.71
CA TRP A 256 -10.45 3.33 9.72
C TRP A 256 -11.00 4.08 8.52
N LYS A 257 -10.26 5.07 8.05
CA LYS A 257 -10.37 5.58 6.68
C LYS A 257 -9.30 4.94 5.83
N VAL A 258 -9.69 4.44 4.68
CA VAL A 258 -8.79 3.75 3.74
C VAL A 258 -8.53 4.66 2.54
N TYR A 259 -7.27 4.76 2.15
CA TYR A 259 -6.79 5.48 0.99
C TYR A 259 -5.96 4.55 0.12
N THR A 260 -5.84 4.85 -1.16
CA THR A 260 -5.08 4.03 -2.11
C THR A 260 -4.18 4.87 -2.99
N SER A 261 -3.03 4.31 -3.34
CA SER A 261 -2.21 4.83 -4.41
C SER A 261 -2.76 4.42 -5.78
N ASN A 262 -2.22 5.05 -6.83
CA ASN A 262 -2.31 4.49 -8.17
C ASN A 262 -1.69 3.08 -8.21
N LEU A 263 -2.19 2.28 -9.15
CA LEU A 263 -1.58 1.01 -9.52
C LEU A 263 -0.43 1.28 -10.49
N VAL A 264 0.81 1.07 -10.04
CA VAL A 264 2.00 1.19 -10.87
C VAL A 264 2.28 -0.14 -11.54
N ASN A 265 2.25 -0.16 -12.87
CA ASN A 265 2.64 -1.33 -13.67
C ASN A 265 3.99 -1.08 -14.35
N MET A 266 4.83 -2.11 -14.40
CA MET A 266 6.06 -2.08 -15.21
C MET A 266 6.12 -3.31 -16.12
N GLY A 267 6.76 -3.15 -17.28
CA GLY A 267 6.93 -4.23 -18.25
C GLY A 267 5.75 -4.37 -19.20
N ARG A 268 5.49 -5.58 -19.69
CA ARG A 268 4.39 -5.85 -20.64
C ARG A 268 3.07 -6.03 -19.89
N ASP A 269 1.96 -5.88 -20.62
CA ASP A 269 0.64 -6.23 -20.11
C ASP A 269 0.61 -7.70 -19.63
N ASN A 270 0.12 -7.90 -18.41
CA ASN A 270 -0.02 -9.22 -17.80
C ASN A 270 -1.35 -9.92 -18.14
N GLY A 271 -2.19 -9.30 -18.98
CA GLY A 271 -3.47 -9.86 -19.42
C GLY A 271 -4.55 -9.87 -18.35
N LYS A 272 -4.35 -9.15 -17.24
CA LYS A 272 -5.36 -8.97 -16.20
C LYS A 272 -5.99 -7.58 -16.32
N PRO A 273 -7.33 -7.48 -16.19
CA PRO A 273 -7.99 -6.19 -16.05
C PRO A 273 -7.36 -5.39 -14.92
N LYS A 274 -7.08 -4.12 -15.18
CA LYS A 274 -6.50 -3.19 -14.21
C LYS A 274 -7.61 -2.32 -13.67
N ASN A 275 -7.92 -2.49 -12.39
CA ASN A 275 -8.79 -1.60 -11.63
C ASN A 275 -8.03 -1.23 -10.36
N VAL A 276 -8.04 0.05 -9.97
CA VAL A 276 -7.43 0.55 -8.74
C VAL A 276 -7.95 -0.17 -7.48
N ASN A 277 -9.15 -0.76 -7.53
CA ASN A 277 -9.73 -1.49 -6.39
C ASN A 277 -9.37 -2.98 -6.35
N ILE A 278 -8.76 -3.54 -7.40
CA ILE A 278 -8.63 -5.00 -7.55
C ILE A 278 -7.92 -5.67 -6.36
N TYR A 279 -6.85 -5.04 -5.86
CA TYR A 279 -6.09 -5.58 -4.75
C TYR A 279 -6.75 -5.29 -3.40
N TRP A 280 -7.46 -4.17 -3.26
CA TRP A 280 -8.26 -3.93 -2.05
C TRP A 280 -9.34 -5.00 -1.90
N ASP A 281 -10.13 -5.23 -2.95
CA ASP A 281 -11.21 -6.22 -2.94
C ASP A 281 -10.68 -7.64 -2.66
N MET A 282 -9.48 -7.96 -3.13
CA MET A 282 -8.84 -9.27 -2.93
C MET A 282 -8.33 -9.50 -1.51
N PHE A 283 -7.84 -8.46 -0.83
CA PHE A 283 -7.08 -8.59 0.42
C PHE A 283 -7.71 -7.92 1.64
N LYS A 284 -8.74 -7.07 1.50
CA LYS A 284 -9.28 -6.26 2.60
C LYS A 284 -9.60 -7.08 3.85
N ASP A 285 -10.33 -8.19 3.73
CA ASP A 285 -10.75 -8.98 4.90
C ASP A 285 -9.55 -9.60 5.63
N ASP A 286 -8.48 -9.94 4.89
CA ASP A 286 -7.29 -10.54 5.45
C ASP A 286 -6.32 -9.51 6.05
N ILE A 287 -6.30 -8.30 5.51
CA ILE A 287 -5.61 -7.13 6.05
C ILE A 287 -6.28 -6.68 7.35
N LEU A 288 -7.60 -6.52 7.35
CA LEU A 288 -8.37 -6.02 8.49
C LEU A 288 -8.27 -6.93 9.72
N LYS A 289 -8.06 -8.24 9.53
CA LYS A 289 -7.78 -9.19 10.63
C LYS A 289 -6.43 -8.94 11.32
N ARG A 290 -5.48 -8.31 10.63
CA ARG A 290 -4.06 -8.20 11.02
C ARG A 290 -3.67 -6.82 11.56
N ILE A 291 -4.57 -5.85 11.50
CA ILE A 291 -4.33 -4.50 12.04
C ILE A 291 -4.97 -4.37 13.43
N GLY A 292 -4.31 -3.60 14.29
CA GLY A 292 -4.72 -3.31 15.66
C GLY A 292 -4.72 -1.81 15.92
N ASN A 293 -4.55 -1.41 17.17
CA ASN A 293 -4.51 0.01 17.55
C ASN A 293 -3.23 0.71 17.03
N GLN A 294 -3.33 1.39 15.89
CA GLN A 294 -2.20 2.00 15.18
C GLN A 294 -2.68 3.28 14.48
N LYS A 295 -1.93 4.36 14.58
CA LYS A 295 -2.32 5.67 14.01
C LYS A 295 -2.47 5.56 12.48
N ILE A 296 -1.54 4.85 11.87
CA ILE A 296 -1.51 4.55 10.45
C ILE A 296 -1.01 3.13 10.21
N CYS A 297 -1.65 2.43 9.29
CA CYS A 297 -1.16 1.19 8.71
C CYS A 297 -0.95 1.42 7.21
N TYR A 298 0.24 1.15 6.70
CA TYR A 298 0.46 1.15 5.25
C TYR A 298 0.69 -0.26 4.74
N ILE A 299 0.03 -0.59 3.64
CA ILE A 299 0.05 -1.89 3.00
C ILE A 299 0.74 -1.74 1.66
N LYS A 300 1.75 -2.58 1.40
CA LYS A 300 2.35 -2.72 0.07
C LYS A 300 1.86 -4.03 -0.52
N ILE A 301 1.37 -3.96 -1.76
CA ILE A 301 1.05 -5.13 -2.57
C ILE A 301 1.92 -5.07 -3.82
N TYR A 302 2.67 -6.14 -4.05
CA TYR A 302 3.55 -6.27 -5.19
C TYR A 302 3.41 -7.67 -5.79
N GLY A 303 3.37 -7.73 -7.11
CA GLY A 303 3.41 -8.97 -7.86
C GLY A 303 4.30 -8.82 -9.08
N ALA A 304 5.10 -9.83 -9.40
CA ALA A 304 5.88 -9.82 -10.63
C ALA A 304 5.98 -11.21 -11.25
N LYS A 305 5.89 -11.24 -12.58
CA LYS A 305 6.10 -12.43 -13.41
C LYS A 305 7.18 -12.15 -14.44
N ALA A 306 8.07 -13.12 -14.65
CA ALA A 306 9.12 -13.05 -15.66
C ALA A 306 9.28 -14.42 -16.34
N SER A 307 10.17 -14.48 -17.33
CA SER A 307 10.49 -15.73 -18.04
C SER A 307 10.96 -16.85 -17.09
N ASN A 308 10.95 -18.08 -17.59
CA ASN A 308 11.36 -19.30 -16.86
C ASN A 308 10.47 -19.63 -15.65
N ASP A 309 9.16 -19.45 -15.79
CA ASP A 309 8.15 -19.71 -14.75
C ASP A 309 8.39 -18.93 -13.44
N TYR A 310 9.16 -17.83 -13.50
CA TYR A 310 9.39 -16.99 -12.34
C TYR A 310 8.14 -16.18 -12.01
N SER A 311 7.69 -16.31 -10.76
CA SER A 311 6.61 -15.51 -10.18
C SER A 311 6.91 -15.20 -8.72
N ILE A 312 6.55 -14.00 -8.31
CA ILE A 312 6.60 -13.58 -6.92
C ILE A 312 5.36 -12.75 -6.59
N GLY A 313 4.84 -12.96 -5.39
CA GLY A 313 3.86 -12.10 -4.75
C GLY A 313 4.39 -11.66 -3.40
N GLU A 314 4.14 -10.42 -3.05
CA GLU A 314 4.55 -9.79 -1.81
C GLU A 314 3.41 -8.93 -1.29
N LEU A 315 3.04 -9.15 -0.04
CA LEU A 315 2.16 -8.27 0.70
C LEU A 315 2.80 -7.93 2.05
N ARG A 316 3.00 -6.63 2.30
CA ARG A 316 3.55 -6.13 3.56
C ARG A 316 2.56 -5.27 4.30
N ILE A 317 2.55 -5.35 5.63
CA ILE A 317 1.86 -4.42 6.52
C ILE A 317 2.92 -3.73 7.38
N ASN A 318 3.05 -2.40 7.27
CA ASN A 318 4.07 -1.63 7.98
C ASN A 318 5.50 -2.20 7.76
N ASP A 319 5.82 -2.48 6.50
CA ASP A 319 7.04 -3.18 6.03
C ASP A 319 7.26 -4.63 6.53
N VAL A 320 6.30 -5.20 7.26
CA VAL A 320 6.37 -6.61 7.66
C VAL A 320 5.78 -7.48 6.55
N ASN A 321 6.58 -8.38 5.96
CA ASN A 321 6.10 -9.37 5.00
C ASN A 321 5.11 -10.34 5.66
N ILE A 322 3.91 -10.47 5.08
CA ILE A 322 2.86 -11.36 5.54
C ILE A 322 2.82 -12.59 4.65
N GLN A 323 3.52 -13.65 5.05
CA GLN A 323 3.76 -14.81 4.18
C GLN A 323 2.47 -15.40 3.61
N GLU A 324 1.42 -15.56 4.42
CA GLU A 324 0.13 -16.11 3.96
C GLU A 324 -0.47 -15.26 2.82
N LEU A 325 -0.34 -13.94 2.90
CA LEU A 325 -0.89 -13.03 1.89
C LEU A 325 0.02 -12.85 0.69
N SER A 326 1.35 -12.92 0.89
CA SER A 326 2.35 -12.97 -0.17
C SER A 326 2.18 -14.22 -1.03
N ASP A 327 1.92 -15.38 -0.41
CA ASP A 327 1.62 -16.63 -1.13
C ASP A 327 0.32 -16.50 -1.93
N LYS A 328 -0.74 -15.95 -1.33
CA LYS A 328 -2.01 -15.67 -2.03
C LYS A 328 -1.81 -14.74 -3.23
N MET A 329 -0.98 -13.71 -3.08
CA MET A 329 -0.62 -12.80 -4.18
C MET A 329 0.18 -13.54 -5.25
N ASN A 330 1.12 -14.41 -4.87
CA ASN A 330 1.92 -15.17 -5.82
C ASN A 330 1.06 -16.15 -6.65
N GLU A 331 0.09 -16.82 -6.02
CA GLU A 331 -0.88 -17.66 -6.73
C GLU A 331 -1.70 -16.84 -7.75
N TYR A 332 -2.07 -15.60 -7.42
CA TYR A 332 -2.71 -14.71 -8.38
C TYR A 332 -1.78 -14.34 -9.55
N VAL A 333 -0.52 -14.01 -9.27
CA VAL A 333 0.50 -13.67 -10.27
C VAL A 333 0.78 -14.82 -11.23
N LYS A 334 0.78 -16.07 -10.74
CA LYS A 334 0.93 -17.26 -11.62
C LYS A 334 -0.12 -17.34 -12.72
N THR A 335 -1.30 -16.73 -12.52
CA THR A 335 -2.37 -16.69 -13.52
C THR A 335 -2.18 -15.63 -14.62
N TRP A 336 -1.15 -14.80 -14.53
CA TRP A 336 -0.81 -13.78 -15.54
C TRP A 336 -0.31 -14.43 -16.84
N ASN A 337 -0.46 -13.72 -17.95
CA ASN A 337 0.08 -14.15 -19.23
C ASN A 337 1.60 -14.33 -19.17
N GLU A 338 2.13 -15.21 -20.01
CA GLU A 338 3.57 -15.34 -20.20
C GLU A 338 4.17 -14.02 -20.71
N THR A 339 5.29 -13.62 -20.12
CA THR A 339 5.92 -12.33 -20.35
C THR A 339 7.42 -12.39 -20.08
N ASP A 340 8.19 -11.51 -20.73
CA ASP A 340 9.60 -11.32 -20.37
C ASP A 340 9.70 -10.71 -18.97
N PHE A 341 8.83 -9.75 -18.67
CA PHE A 341 8.65 -9.13 -17.37
C PHE A 341 7.31 -8.39 -17.32
N SER A 342 6.59 -8.54 -16.22
CA SER A 342 5.49 -7.67 -15.83
C SER A 342 5.45 -7.57 -14.32
N SER A 343 5.16 -6.40 -13.78
CA SER A 343 4.92 -6.23 -12.36
C SER A 343 3.79 -5.24 -12.09
N ASP A 344 3.12 -5.46 -10.97
CA ASP A 344 2.14 -4.55 -10.39
C ASP A 344 2.59 -4.18 -8.98
N LYS A 345 2.48 -2.90 -8.65
CA LYS A 345 2.73 -2.37 -7.30
C LYS A 345 1.62 -1.41 -6.91
N GLN A 346 1.04 -1.58 -5.73
CA GLN A 346 0.04 -0.67 -5.18
C GLN A 346 0.18 -0.57 -3.66
N PHE A 347 -0.20 0.60 -3.13
CA PHE A 347 -0.19 0.89 -1.70
C PHE A 347 -1.60 1.22 -1.19
N PHE A 348 -1.88 0.82 0.04
CA PHE A 348 -3.07 1.22 0.79
C PHE A 348 -2.65 1.84 2.10
N PHE A 349 -3.40 2.85 2.56
CA PHE A 349 -3.15 3.53 3.83
C PHE A 349 -4.44 3.49 4.62
N LEU A 350 -4.37 2.93 5.83
CA LEU A 350 -5.48 2.88 6.76
C LEU A 350 -5.14 3.83 7.91
N VAL A 351 -5.89 4.91 8.04
CA VAL A 351 -5.72 5.90 9.09
C VAL A 351 -6.80 5.69 10.13
N GLN A 352 -6.39 5.44 11.37
CA GLN A 352 -7.33 5.20 12.46
C GLN A 352 -7.97 6.52 12.93
N ASP A 353 -9.28 6.49 13.15
CA ASP A 353 -9.99 7.62 13.73
C ASP A 353 -9.50 7.90 15.16
N ASN A 354 -9.27 9.18 15.45
CA ASN A 354 -8.90 9.67 16.79
C ASN A 354 -9.91 9.26 17.87
N GLU A 355 -11.19 9.02 17.53
CA GLU A 355 -12.19 8.51 18.47
C GLU A 355 -11.84 7.12 19.03
N THR A 356 -11.10 6.33 18.26
CA THR A 356 -10.78 4.94 18.61
C THR A 356 -9.29 4.67 18.78
N TYR A 357 -8.43 5.61 18.36
CA TYR A 357 -6.99 5.52 18.50
C TYR A 357 -6.54 5.81 19.94
N ILE A 358 -5.69 4.94 20.47
CA ILE A 358 -5.06 5.09 21.77
C ILE A 358 -3.56 5.26 21.54
N PRO A 359 -2.97 6.44 21.77
CA PRO A 359 -1.54 6.66 21.62
C PRO A 359 -0.71 5.70 22.48
N TYR A 360 0.40 5.20 21.93
CA TYR A 360 1.36 4.43 22.71
C TYR A 360 2.05 5.35 23.74
N PRO A 361 2.26 4.92 24.99
CA PRO A 361 2.73 5.81 26.05
C PRO A 361 4.21 6.23 25.95
N PHE A 362 4.98 5.60 25.04
CA PHE A 362 6.40 5.84 24.87
C PHE A 362 6.71 6.26 23.44
N SER A 363 7.69 7.17 23.27
CA SER A 363 8.24 7.45 21.96
C SER A 363 9.12 6.30 21.47
N ASN A 364 9.28 6.23 20.15
CA ASN A 364 10.17 5.29 19.46
C ASN A 364 11.61 5.32 20.03
N ASP A 365 12.20 6.51 20.21
CA ASP A 365 13.53 6.66 20.83
C ASP A 365 13.59 6.11 22.26
N THR A 366 12.50 6.28 23.03
CA THR A 366 12.42 5.76 24.40
C THR A 366 12.42 4.24 24.40
N ILE A 367 11.65 3.63 23.49
CA ILE A 367 11.58 2.17 23.33
C ILE A 367 12.94 1.62 22.87
N LEU A 368 13.58 2.24 21.87
CA LEU A 368 14.93 1.87 21.41
C LEU A 368 15.94 1.87 22.56
N ASN A 369 15.93 2.91 23.39
CA ASN A 369 16.79 2.98 24.58
C ASN A 369 16.48 1.85 25.58
N PHE A 370 15.21 1.52 25.82
CA PHE A 370 14.86 0.39 26.67
C PHE A 370 15.31 -0.96 26.09
N VAL A 371 15.19 -1.18 24.78
CA VAL A 371 15.72 -2.40 24.13
C VAL A 371 17.22 -2.50 24.35
N LYS A 372 17.96 -1.40 24.14
CA LYS A 372 19.42 -1.34 24.35
C LYS A 372 19.82 -1.64 25.79
N GLU A 373 19.20 -0.97 26.76
CA GLU A 373 19.51 -1.18 28.18
C GLU A 373 19.11 -2.59 28.65
N TYR A 374 18.00 -3.14 28.16
CA TYR A 374 17.61 -4.50 28.48
C TYR A 374 18.57 -5.54 27.90
N CYS A 375 19.08 -5.33 26.68
CA CYS A 375 20.15 -6.16 26.12
C CYS A 375 21.42 -6.13 26.99
N ASN A 376 21.79 -4.95 27.51
CA ASN A 376 22.91 -4.83 28.46
C ASN A 376 22.64 -5.56 29.78
N ILE A 377 21.41 -5.55 30.28
CA ILE A 377 21.01 -6.35 31.45
C ILE A 377 21.20 -7.84 31.16
N VAL A 378 20.68 -8.34 30.04
CA VAL A 378 20.79 -9.75 29.63
C VAL A 378 22.24 -10.19 29.45
N LEU A 379 23.06 -9.35 28.79
CA LEU A 379 24.49 -9.58 28.63
C LEU A 379 25.19 -9.81 29.98
N ASN A 380 24.94 -8.91 30.93
CA ASN A 380 25.58 -8.94 32.24
C ASN A 380 24.92 -9.88 33.24
N PHE A 381 23.78 -10.49 32.90
CA PHE A 381 23.07 -11.43 33.76
C PHE A 381 23.85 -12.75 33.85
N LYS A 382 24.21 -13.14 35.08
CA LYS A 382 25.04 -14.33 35.37
C LYS A 382 24.30 -15.41 36.18
N GLU A 383 23.08 -15.11 36.61
CA GLU A 383 22.28 -16.05 37.38
C GLU A 383 21.56 -17.02 36.44
N ASN A 384 21.28 -18.24 36.93
CA ASN A 384 20.53 -19.24 36.16
C ASN A 384 19.01 -19.07 36.28
N ASP A 385 18.55 -18.06 37.02
CA ASP A 385 17.14 -17.78 37.27
C ASP A 385 16.65 -16.68 36.31
N TYR A 386 16.30 -17.09 35.10
CA TYR A 386 15.88 -16.18 34.03
C TYR A 386 14.58 -15.43 34.35
N ASP A 387 13.74 -15.92 35.26
CA ASP A 387 12.50 -15.24 35.66
C ASP A 387 12.78 -13.87 36.30
N LYS A 388 13.98 -13.67 36.87
CA LYS A 388 14.39 -12.36 37.40
C LYS A 388 14.59 -11.30 36.32
N LEU A 389 14.83 -11.69 35.07
CA LEU A 389 14.97 -10.73 33.96
C LEU A 389 13.65 -9.99 33.71
N GLY A 390 12.50 -10.63 33.91
CA GLY A 390 11.20 -9.96 33.86
C GLY A 390 11.08 -8.84 34.90
N ASN A 391 11.51 -9.10 36.14
CA ASN A 391 11.52 -8.07 37.20
C ASN A 391 12.49 -6.92 36.89
N LEU A 392 13.65 -7.22 36.29
CA LEU A 392 14.62 -6.20 35.87
C LEU A 392 14.09 -5.36 34.70
N ALA A 393 13.37 -5.99 33.75
CA ALA A 393 12.68 -5.29 32.68
C ALA A 393 11.62 -4.32 33.25
N GLU A 394 10.84 -4.75 34.25
CA GLU A 394 9.83 -3.89 34.90
C GLU A 394 10.47 -2.71 35.65
N GLN A 395 11.58 -2.94 36.33
CA GLN A 395 12.34 -1.85 36.98
C GLN A 395 12.90 -0.84 35.96
N LEU A 396 13.32 -1.33 34.79
CA LEU A 396 13.86 -0.51 33.70
C LEU A 396 12.77 0.35 33.05
N THR A 397 11.68 -0.26 32.59
CA THR A 397 10.64 0.42 31.81
C THR A 397 9.67 1.21 32.69
N LYS A 398 9.50 0.79 33.96
CA LYS A 398 8.42 1.24 34.85
C LYS A 398 7.03 1.06 34.24
N ASP A 399 6.90 0.11 33.33
CA ASP A 399 5.66 -0.26 32.64
C ASP A 399 5.63 -1.78 32.45
N TYR A 400 4.70 -2.43 33.14
CA TYR A 400 4.58 -3.88 33.16
C TYR A 400 4.37 -4.48 31.76
N THR A 401 3.59 -3.79 30.91
CA THR A 401 3.30 -4.26 29.54
C THR A 401 4.56 -4.29 28.69
N LEU A 402 5.27 -3.17 28.58
CA LEU A 402 6.51 -3.10 27.80
C LEU A 402 7.60 -4.00 28.37
N ALA A 403 7.71 -4.11 29.70
CA ALA A 403 8.63 -5.05 30.33
C ALA A 403 8.36 -6.51 29.94
N THR A 404 7.08 -6.88 29.94
CA THR A 404 6.61 -8.20 29.51
C THR A 404 6.91 -8.43 28.02
N ASP A 405 6.70 -7.43 27.16
CA ASP A 405 7.04 -7.51 25.74
C ASP A 405 8.53 -7.77 25.52
N LEU A 406 9.41 -7.01 26.19
CA LEU A 406 10.86 -7.19 26.10
C LEU A 406 11.30 -8.58 26.59
N PHE A 407 10.74 -9.03 27.72
CA PHE A 407 11.08 -10.31 28.33
C PHE A 407 10.62 -11.50 27.48
N LEU A 408 9.40 -11.46 26.96
CA LEU A 408 8.79 -12.59 26.26
C LEU A 408 9.14 -12.63 24.77
N PHE A 409 9.20 -11.49 24.09
CA PHE A 409 9.29 -11.50 22.62
C PHE A 409 10.73 -11.56 22.11
N LEU A 410 11.69 -10.87 22.75
CA LEU A 410 13.07 -10.83 22.26
C LEU A 410 13.72 -12.22 22.16
N PRO A 411 13.56 -13.14 23.15
CA PRO A 411 14.00 -14.53 22.99
C PRO A 411 13.44 -15.20 21.74
N GLU A 412 12.13 -15.10 21.53
CA GLU A 412 11.45 -15.78 20.42
C GLU A 412 11.78 -15.14 19.07
N ILE A 413 11.95 -13.82 19.01
CA ILE A 413 12.42 -13.09 17.82
C ILE A 413 13.80 -13.59 17.41
N CYS A 414 14.73 -13.75 18.36
CA CYS A 414 16.06 -14.27 18.05
C CYS A 414 16.03 -15.71 17.55
N ALA A 415 15.22 -16.57 18.17
CA ALA A 415 15.09 -17.96 17.74
C ALA A 415 14.41 -18.10 16.36
N ASP A 416 13.33 -17.37 16.10
CA ASP A 416 12.69 -17.33 14.78
C ASP A 416 13.67 -16.87 13.69
N ASN A 417 14.50 -15.87 13.99
CA ASN A 417 15.50 -15.38 13.04
C ASN A 417 16.61 -16.39 12.78
N GLU A 418 17.15 -17.03 13.81
CA GLU A 418 18.25 -18.01 13.68
C GLU A 418 17.83 -19.25 12.89
N PHE A 419 16.65 -19.76 13.19
CA PHE A 419 16.18 -21.05 12.68
C PHE A 419 15.18 -20.89 11.53
N PHE A 420 15.10 -19.71 10.91
CA PHE A 420 14.07 -19.37 9.92
C PHE A 420 13.89 -20.42 8.82
N ASN A 421 14.93 -21.12 8.36
CA ASN A 421 14.78 -22.14 7.31
C ASN A 421 14.18 -23.48 7.80
N GLU A 422 14.24 -23.76 9.09
CA GLU A 422 13.84 -25.04 9.69
C GLU A 422 12.61 -24.89 10.61
N LEU A 423 12.44 -23.74 11.25
CA LEU A 423 11.38 -23.40 12.19
C LEU A 423 10.80 -22.02 11.86
N HIS A 424 9.47 -21.93 11.92
CA HIS A 424 8.73 -20.67 11.85
C HIS A 424 7.69 -20.65 12.95
N SER A 425 7.69 -19.62 13.79
CA SER A 425 6.51 -19.42 14.62
C SER A 425 5.33 -18.85 13.82
N SER A 426 4.11 -19.14 14.28
CA SER A 426 2.89 -18.66 13.66
C SER A 426 2.77 -17.13 13.67
N GLU A 427 2.07 -16.57 12.69
CA GLU A 427 1.71 -15.14 12.69
C GLU A 427 0.83 -14.73 13.88
N LYS A 428 0.14 -15.70 14.50
CA LYS A 428 -0.68 -15.51 15.70
C LYS A 428 0.09 -15.85 16.97
N ILE A 429 -0.20 -15.12 18.03
CA ILE A 429 0.24 -15.39 19.40
C ILE A 429 -1.01 -15.59 20.25
N ASN A 430 -1.02 -16.66 21.06
CA ASN A 430 -2.05 -16.86 22.06
C ASN A 430 -1.60 -16.24 23.39
N PHE A 431 -2.47 -15.47 24.03
CA PHE A 431 -2.27 -14.97 25.39
C PHE A 431 -3.22 -15.71 26.33
N ASN A 432 -2.62 -16.40 27.30
CA ASN A 432 -3.31 -17.07 28.39
C ASN A 432 -3.21 -16.18 29.63
N PHE A 433 -4.32 -15.51 29.95
CA PHE A 433 -4.43 -14.69 31.15
C PHE A 433 -4.79 -15.56 32.35
N GLU A 434 -4.49 -15.07 33.56
CA GLU A 434 -4.95 -15.72 34.80
C GLU A 434 -6.50 -15.84 34.85
N SER A 435 -7.21 -14.88 34.25
CA SER A 435 -8.65 -14.98 34.02
C SER A 435 -8.91 -15.57 32.63
N GLU A 436 -9.42 -16.81 32.57
CA GLU A 436 -9.64 -17.53 31.31
C GLU A 436 -10.55 -16.79 30.32
N GLU A 437 -11.48 -15.96 30.81
CA GLU A 437 -12.36 -15.14 29.97
C GLU A 437 -11.63 -14.05 29.17
N LYS A 438 -10.39 -13.71 29.55
CA LYS A 438 -9.52 -12.76 28.82
C LYS A 438 -8.61 -13.44 27.80
N ASN A 439 -8.57 -14.77 27.77
CA ASN A 439 -7.74 -15.51 26.82
C ASN A 439 -8.07 -15.09 25.39
N THR A 440 -7.05 -14.75 24.63
CA THR A 440 -7.24 -14.25 23.28
C THR A 440 -6.07 -14.63 22.38
N ALA A 441 -6.31 -14.61 21.07
CA ALA A 441 -5.29 -14.82 20.05
C ALA A 441 -5.25 -13.59 19.14
N VAL A 442 -4.06 -13.02 18.95
CA VAL A 442 -3.84 -11.83 18.12
C VAL A 442 -2.74 -12.09 17.12
N TYR A 443 -2.77 -11.39 15.98
CA TYR A 443 -1.64 -11.39 15.05
C TYR A 443 -0.50 -10.54 15.61
N LYS A 444 0.74 -10.95 15.36
CA LYS A 444 1.96 -10.19 15.72
C LYS A 444 1.91 -8.73 15.25
N THR A 445 1.35 -8.49 14.06
CA THR A 445 1.15 -7.16 13.46
C THR A 445 0.15 -6.28 14.20
N GLN A 446 -0.72 -6.85 15.05
CA GLN A 446 -1.65 -6.11 15.90
C GLN A 446 -0.98 -5.61 17.17
N ILE A 447 0.15 -6.20 17.56
CA ILE A 447 0.91 -5.82 18.75
C ILE A 447 1.87 -4.70 18.34
N TYR A 448 1.69 -3.50 18.92
CA TYR A 448 2.48 -2.32 18.58
C TYR A 448 3.99 -2.55 18.64
N THR A 449 4.45 -3.25 19.68
CA THR A 449 5.86 -3.40 20.02
C THR A 449 6.57 -4.57 19.34
N TYR A 450 5.85 -5.62 18.89
CA TYR A 450 6.49 -6.88 18.49
C TYR A 450 7.54 -6.70 17.38
N HIS A 451 7.14 -6.08 16.27
CA HIS A 451 8.05 -5.80 15.16
C HIS A 451 8.95 -4.59 15.44
N LEU A 452 8.49 -3.64 16.26
CA LEU A 452 9.27 -2.45 16.62
C LEU A 452 10.55 -2.83 17.40
N ILE A 453 10.42 -3.61 18.46
CA ILE A 453 11.58 -4.06 19.27
C ILE A 453 12.45 -5.04 18.49
N SER A 454 11.88 -5.81 17.56
CA SER A 454 12.64 -6.65 16.64
C SER A 454 13.57 -5.82 15.76
N ASN A 455 13.03 -4.77 15.13
CA ASN A 455 13.81 -3.86 14.29
C ASN A 455 14.93 -3.18 15.08
N TYR A 456 14.62 -2.65 16.27
CA TYR A 456 15.61 -2.01 17.14
C TYR A 456 16.70 -2.96 17.61
N LEU A 457 16.35 -4.20 17.97
CA LEU A 457 17.35 -5.19 18.37
C LEU A 457 18.38 -5.42 17.25
N PHE A 458 17.89 -5.67 16.03
CA PHE A 458 18.77 -5.96 14.90
C PHE A 458 19.51 -4.73 14.38
N GLU A 459 18.93 -3.53 14.53
CA GLU A 459 19.62 -2.27 14.29
C GLU A 459 20.81 -2.10 15.24
N LEU A 460 20.59 -2.27 16.55
CA LEU A 460 21.65 -2.21 17.56
C LEU A 460 22.77 -3.22 17.30
N PHE A 461 22.44 -4.41 16.79
CA PHE A 461 23.44 -5.40 16.37
C PHE A 461 24.23 -4.94 15.14
N ARG A 462 23.57 -4.39 14.11
CA ARG A 462 24.25 -3.84 12.92
C ARG A 462 25.18 -2.68 13.28
N GLU A 463 24.80 -1.87 14.26
CA GLU A 463 25.58 -0.72 14.74
C GLU A 463 26.72 -1.10 15.70
N ASN A 464 26.89 -2.38 16.04
CA ASN A 464 27.84 -2.86 17.06
C ASN A 464 27.65 -2.15 18.43
N ALA A 465 26.39 -1.95 18.83
CA ALA A 465 26.03 -1.19 20.02
C ALA A 465 26.50 -1.82 21.35
N PHE A 466 27.00 -3.06 21.33
CA PHE A 466 27.41 -3.83 22.50
C PHE A 466 28.91 -4.15 22.51
N ASN A 467 29.72 -3.38 21.79
CA ASN A 467 31.19 -3.46 21.78
C ASN A 467 31.73 -4.85 21.39
N GLY A 468 31.11 -5.51 20.41
CA GLY A 468 31.55 -6.83 19.94
C GLY A 468 30.88 -8.03 20.65
N ASN A 469 29.94 -7.76 21.57
CA ASN A 469 29.22 -8.80 22.32
C ASN A 469 27.80 -9.07 21.75
N GLU A 470 27.51 -8.62 20.54
CA GLU A 470 26.20 -8.78 19.86
C GLU A 470 25.80 -10.26 19.79
N ASN A 471 26.75 -11.12 19.38
CA ASN A 471 26.55 -12.57 19.30
C ASN A 471 26.29 -13.21 20.68
N GLU A 472 26.86 -12.65 21.76
CA GLU A 472 26.61 -13.15 23.11
C GLU A 472 25.20 -12.79 23.59
N VAL A 473 24.76 -11.55 23.35
CA VAL A 473 23.39 -11.11 23.62
C VAL A 473 22.40 -11.98 22.85
N TYR A 474 22.63 -12.15 21.55
CA TYR A 474 21.78 -12.94 20.67
C TYR A 474 21.71 -14.41 21.12
N ALA A 475 22.84 -15.04 21.43
CA ALA A 475 22.87 -16.41 21.94
C ALA A 475 22.16 -16.55 23.31
N LYS A 476 22.28 -15.57 24.20
CA LYS A 476 21.56 -15.56 25.49
C LYS A 476 20.05 -15.53 25.27
N PHE A 477 19.56 -14.69 24.36
CA PHE A 477 18.13 -14.66 24.00
C PHE A 477 17.66 -15.99 23.41
N ILE A 478 18.41 -16.58 22.47
CA ILE A 478 18.07 -17.91 21.90
C ILE A 478 17.99 -18.97 23.00
N ASN A 479 18.94 -19.00 23.93
CA ASN A 479 18.94 -19.98 25.03
C ASN A 479 17.74 -19.83 25.98
N MET A 480 17.09 -18.66 26.00
CA MET A 480 15.88 -18.41 26.78
C MET A 480 14.58 -18.78 26.03
N SER A 481 14.65 -18.97 24.71
CA SER A 481 13.48 -19.15 23.86
C SER A 481 12.79 -20.50 24.04
N ALA A 482 11.46 -20.48 24.12
CA ALA A 482 10.63 -21.67 24.05
C ALA A 482 10.66 -22.31 22.66
N LEU A 483 10.71 -21.51 21.58
CA LEU A 483 10.88 -22.02 20.21
C LEU A 483 12.18 -22.81 20.06
N TYR A 484 13.30 -22.30 20.59
CA TYR A 484 14.58 -23.00 20.53
C TYR A 484 14.53 -24.34 21.29
N ASN A 485 13.87 -24.38 22.46
CA ASN A 485 13.67 -25.61 23.21
C ASN A 485 12.88 -26.66 22.41
N ILE A 486 11.79 -26.25 21.75
CA ILE A 486 10.99 -27.13 20.88
C ILE A 486 11.82 -27.60 19.68
N TYR A 487 12.49 -26.67 19.00
CA TYR A 487 13.36 -26.95 17.87
C TYR A 487 14.42 -28.00 18.23
N SER A 488 15.11 -27.82 19.36
CA SER A 488 16.18 -28.72 19.80
C SER A 488 15.66 -30.14 20.04
N GLN A 489 14.49 -30.29 20.68
CA GLN A 489 13.85 -31.59 20.90
C GLN A 489 13.42 -32.27 19.60
N VAL A 490 12.79 -31.50 18.69
CA VAL A 490 12.32 -32.04 17.40
C VAL A 490 13.49 -32.39 16.49
N LYS A 491 14.52 -31.55 16.44
CA LYS A 491 15.71 -31.79 15.62
C LYS A 491 16.44 -33.05 16.04
N GLU A 492 16.65 -33.26 17.34
CA GLU A 492 17.26 -34.48 17.87
C GLU A 492 16.47 -35.74 17.45
N ASP A 493 15.13 -35.67 17.47
CA ASP A 493 14.26 -36.76 17.05
C ASP A 493 14.28 -37.03 15.54
N TYR A 494 14.45 -35.98 14.72
CA TYR A 494 14.59 -36.09 13.26
C TYR A 494 15.95 -36.68 12.87
N GLU A 495 17.02 -36.22 13.52
CA GLU A 495 18.38 -36.73 13.32
C GLU A 495 18.48 -38.22 13.68
N LYS A 496 17.88 -38.65 14.80
CA LYS A 496 17.74 -40.08 15.16
C LYS A 496 17.03 -40.92 14.09
N LYS A 497 16.18 -40.29 13.27
CA LYS A 497 15.42 -40.93 12.17
C LYS A 497 16.09 -40.75 10.80
N ASN A 498 17.29 -40.17 10.72
CA ASN A 498 17.97 -39.78 9.47
C ASN A 498 17.06 -38.93 8.56
N LYS A 499 16.33 -37.97 9.13
CA LYS A 499 15.48 -37.02 8.41
C LYS A 499 15.96 -35.59 8.63
N THR A 500 15.73 -34.74 7.64
CA THR A 500 15.93 -33.29 7.75
C THR A 500 14.64 -32.63 8.24
N LEU A 501 14.75 -31.69 9.18
CA LEU A 501 13.64 -30.86 9.60
C LEU A 501 13.52 -29.69 8.63
N GLU A 502 12.33 -29.49 8.05
CA GLU A 502 12.05 -28.39 7.14
C GLU A 502 10.68 -27.80 7.49
N ASN A 503 10.59 -26.47 7.57
CA ASN A 503 9.35 -25.71 7.72
C ASN A 503 8.49 -26.10 8.94
N LEU A 504 9.09 -26.37 10.10
CA LEU A 504 8.35 -26.65 11.33
C LEU A 504 7.58 -25.40 11.79
N LYS A 505 6.24 -25.46 11.74
CA LYS A 505 5.40 -24.37 12.23
C LYS A 505 5.03 -24.58 13.70
N VAL A 506 5.35 -23.59 14.56
CA VAL A 506 5.06 -23.64 16.01
C VAL A 506 4.17 -22.48 16.42
N ASN A 507 3.14 -22.74 17.22
CA ASN A 507 2.29 -21.67 17.76
C ASN A 507 2.90 -21.13 19.06
N LEU A 508 3.11 -19.81 19.12
CA LEU A 508 3.53 -19.15 20.35
C LEU A 508 2.34 -18.97 21.29
N SER A 509 2.55 -19.26 22.56
CA SER A 509 1.57 -19.03 23.62
C SER A 509 2.27 -18.47 24.84
N PHE A 510 1.80 -17.34 25.36
CA PHE A 510 2.37 -16.68 26.53
C PHE A 510 1.37 -16.67 27.66
N SER A 511 1.85 -16.96 28.87
CA SER A 511 1.08 -16.77 30.10
C SER A 511 1.38 -15.38 30.65
N VAL A 512 0.35 -14.57 30.87
CA VAL A 512 0.48 -13.18 31.32
C VAL A 512 -0.52 -12.86 32.44
N ASN A 513 -0.16 -11.91 33.30
CA ASN A 513 -1.07 -11.48 34.36
C ASN A 513 -2.22 -10.65 33.81
N ASN A 514 -3.28 -10.50 34.60
CA ASN A 514 -4.46 -9.70 34.24
C ASN A 514 -4.19 -8.21 33.96
N ASP A 515 -3.02 -7.71 34.37
CA ASP A 515 -2.54 -6.34 34.17
C ASP A 515 -1.78 -6.13 32.85
N TYR A 516 -1.53 -7.19 32.08
CA TYR A 516 -0.93 -7.07 30.75
C TYR A 516 -1.95 -6.52 29.76
N TYR A 517 -1.55 -5.53 28.96
CA TYR A 517 -2.38 -4.95 27.92
C TYR A 517 -1.79 -5.26 26.55
N ILE A 518 -2.55 -5.92 25.69
CA ILE A 518 -2.20 -6.01 24.27
C ILE A 518 -2.42 -4.61 23.68
N ARG A 519 -1.32 -3.93 23.36
CA ARG A 519 -1.31 -2.54 22.89
C ARG A 519 -1.17 -2.44 21.38
#